data_AF-A0A327Z112-F1
#
_entry.id   AF-A0A327Z112-F1
#
_cell.length_a   1.000
_cell.length_b   1.000
_cell.length_c   1.000
_cell.angle_alpha   90.00
_cell.angle_beta   90.00
_cell.angle_gamma   90.00
#
_symmetry.space_group_name_H-M   'P 1'
#
loop_
_entity.id
_entity.type
_entity.pdbx_description
1 polymer ?
#
loop_
_entity_poly.entity_id
_entity_poly.type
_entity_poly.pdbx_seq_one_letter_code
_entity_poly.pdbx_strand_id
1 'polypeptide(L)' 'MTHDWIIDVLTDLKTFARANAMTALAEQLDEAQLVAQVEIASGLEGGAFGLCSELSRHGRATGTA' A
#
# COMPACT_ATOMS: atom_id res chain seq x y z
N MET A 1 7.21 -8.72 -17.25
CA MET A 1 6.59 -7.62 -18.00
C MET A 1 5.19 -7.23 -17.52
N THR A 2 4.40 -8.10 -16.90
CA THR A 2 2.96 -7.81 -16.68
C THR A 2 2.69 -6.69 -15.66
N HIS A 3 3.58 -6.48 -14.69
CA HIS A 3 3.32 -5.59 -13.56
C HIS A 3 4.39 -4.50 -13.34
N ASP A 4 5.46 -4.46 -14.13
CA ASP A 4 6.56 -3.50 -13.91
C ASP A 4 6.12 -2.04 -14.11
N TRP A 5 5.17 -1.83 -15.03
CA TRP A 5 4.62 -0.51 -15.36
C TRP A 5 3.98 0.22 -14.17
N ILE A 6 3.54 -0.51 -13.13
CA ILE A 6 2.94 0.11 -11.95
C ILE A 6 3.99 0.86 -11.12
N ILE A 7 5.25 0.44 -11.16
CA ILE A 7 6.35 1.08 -10.41
C ILE A 7 6.63 2.47 -11.00
N ASP A 8 6.59 2.59 -12.33
CA ASP A 8 6.73 3.87 -13.02
C ASP A 8 5.56 4.82 -12.65
N VAL A 9 4.31 4.33 -12.69
CA VAL A 9 3.13 5.13 -12.32
C VAL A 9 3.18 5.59 -10.86
N LEU A 10 3.59 4.72 -9.93
CA LEU A 10 3.74 5.09 -8.52
C LEU A 10 4.85 6.15 -8.34
N THR A 11 5.91 6.08 -9.13
CA THR A 11 6.99 7.08 -9.14
C THR A 11 6.49 8.44 -9.63
N ASP A 12 5.68 8.46 -10.69
CA ASP A 12 5.08 9.67 -11.24
C ASP A 12 4.12 10.32 -10.23
N LEU A 13 3.24 9.53 -9.63
CA LEU A 13 2.30 10.01 -8.61
C LEU A 13 3.01 10.56 -7.37
N LYS A 14 4.12 9.92 -6.95
CA LYS A 14 4.92 10.38 -5.82
C LYS A 14 5.59 11.71 -6.13
N THR A 15 6.10 11.87 -7.34
CA THR A 15 6.68 13.12 -7.82
C THR A 15 5.64 14.23 -7.84
N PHE A 16 4.44 13.94 -8.36
CA PHE A 16 3.30 14.85 -8.31
C PHE A 16 2.92 15.23 -6.88
N ALA A 17 2.81 14.27 -5.97
CA ALA A 17 2.46 14.51 -4.57
C ALA A 17 3.49 15.42 -3.87
N ARG A 18 4.79 15.17 -4.11
CA ARG A 18 5.87 16.02 -3.60
C ARG A 18 5.82 17.43 -4.16
N ALA A 19 5.59 17.58 -5.47
CA ALA A 19 5.48 18.88 -6.12
C ALA A 19 4.29 19.71 -5.60
N ASN A 20 3.24 19.05 -5.11
CA ASN A 20 2.02 19.69 -4.60
C ASN A 20 1.96 19.76 -3.06
N ALA A 21 3.08 19.53 -2.37
CA ALA A 21 3.14 19.51 -0.89
C ALA A 21 2.15 18.54 -0.21
N MET A 22 1.76 17.47 -0.93
CA MET A 22 0.88 16.41 -0.43
C MET A 22 1.72 15.35 0.31
N THR A 23 2.34 15.74 1.42
CA THR A 23 3.37 14.92 2.10
C THR A 23 2.86 13.54 2.54
N ALA A 24 1.65 13.48 3.12
CA ALA A 24 1.04 12.21 3.53
C ALA A 24 0.81 11.25 2.36
N LEU A 25 0.40 11.79 1.20
CA LEU A 25 0.22 10.98 0.00
C LEU A 25 1.56 10.49 -0.55
N ALA A 26 2.59 11.33 -0.54
CA ALA A 26 3.94 10.93 -0.97
C ALA A 26 4.55 9.83 -0.09
N GLU A 27 4.26 9.84 1.21
CA GLU A 27 4.66 8.80 2.17
C GLU A 27 3.93 7.48 1.91
N GLN A 28 2.61 7.53 1.74
CA GLN A 28 1.82 6.34 1.39
C GLN A 28 2.25 5.71 0.05
N LEU A 29 2.63 6.54 -0.93
CA LEU A 29 3.15 6.07 -2.22
C LEU A 29 4.54 5.43 -2.11
N ASP A 30 5.35 5.83 -1.13
CA ASP A 30 6.65 5.19 -0.84
C ASP A 30 6.42 3.75 -0.34
N GLU A 31 5.49 3.56 0.60
CA GLU A 31 5.12 2.25 1.12
C GLU A 31 4.46 1.36 0.04
N ALA A 32 3.53 1.91 -0.75
CA ALA A 32 2.92 1.19 -1.86
C ALA A 32 3.94 0.70 -2.90
N GLN A 33 4.97 1.51 -3.18
CA GLN A 33 6.05 1.16 -4.10
C GLN A 33 6.92 0.01 -3.55
N LEU A 34 7.15 -0.05 -2.24
CA LEU A 34 7.85 -1.18 -1.61
C LEU A 34 7.04 -2.47 -1.71
N VAL A 35 5.75 -2.42 -1.39
CA VAL A 35 4.85 -3.58 -1.48
C VAL A 35 4.79 -4.09 -2.91
N ALA A 36 4.56 -3.21 -3.88
CA ALA A 36 4.50 -3.59 -5.30
C ALA A 36 5.81 -4.24 -5.78
N GLN A 37 6.98 -3.72 -5.39
CA GLN A 37 8.26 -4.34 -5.74
C GLN A 37 8.40 -5.75 -5.14
N VAL A 38 8.01 -5.95 -3.89
CA VAL A 38 8.04 -7.26 -3.23
C VAL A 38 7.11 -8.25 -3.92
N GLU A 39 5.89 -7.83 -4.28
CA GLU A 39 4.90 -8.68 -4.96
C GLU A 39 5.35 -9.05 -6.37
N ILE A 40 5.94 -8.11 -7.11
CA ILE A 40 6.48 -8.35 -8.46
C ILE A 40 7.68 -9.29 -8.39
N ALA A 41 8.59 -9.08 -7.44
CA ALA A 41 9.78 -9.92 -7.26
C ALA A 41 9.42 -11.34 -6.76
N SER A 42 8.36 -11.46 -5.96
CA SER A 42 7.88 -12.75 -5.43
C SER A 42 7.11 -13.58 -6.47
N GLY A 43 6.89 -13.04 -7.68
CA GLY A 43 6.40 -13.83 -8.81
C GLY A 43 5.03 -14.45 -8.59
N LEU A 44 4.05 -13.67 -8.11
CA LEU A 44 2.60 -13.93 -8.10
C LEU A 44 2.18 -15.39 -8.45
N GLU A 45 2.44 -16.32 -7.55
CA GLU A 45 1.73 -17.60 -7.50
C GLU A 45 0.56 -17.44 -6.51
N GLY A 46 -0.53 -16.86 -7.01
CA GLY A 46 -1.87 -17.05 -6.45
C GLY A 46 -2.23 -16.27 -5.17
N GLY A 47 -2.75 -15.06 -5.35
CA GLY A 47 -3.89 -14.54 -4.59
C GLY A 47 -3.68 -14.18 -3.11
N ALA A 48 -4.11 -12.96 -2.78
CA ALA A 48 -4.28 -12.41 -1.44
C ALA A 48 -3.02 -11.86 -0.78
N PHE A 49 -2.71 -10.60 -1.08
CA PHE A 49 -2.34 -9.69 0.00
C PHE A 49 -3.12 -8.37 -0.13
N GLY A 50 -4.45 -8.52 -0.22
CA GLY A 50 -5.34 -7.52 0.34
C GLY A 50 -5.18 -7.52 1.85
N LEU A 51 -4.11 -6.95 2.38
CA LEU A 51 -4.13 -6.41 3.73
C LEU A 51 -5.08 -5.22 3.72
N CYS A 52 -6.38 -5.54 3.77
CA CYS A 52 -7.30 -4.72 4.53
C CYS A 52 -6.69 -4.62 5.92
N SER A 53 -6.04 -3.49 6.16
CA SER A 53 -5.58 -3.01 7.45
C SER A 53 -6.55 -3.46 8.56
N GLU A 54 -6.10 -4.41 9.37
CA GLU A 54 -6.85 -4.92 10.52
C GLU A 54 -6.75 -3.94 11.72
N LEU A 55 -6.76 -2.63 11.45
CA LEU A 55 -6.82 -1.56 12.46
C LEU A 55 -8.24 -1.03 12.67
N SER A 56 -9.23 -1.91 12.55
CA SER A 56 -10.60 -1.65 13.01
C SER A 56 -11.22 -2.89 13.65
N ARG A 57 -10.53 -3.50 14.62
CA ARG A 57 -11.21 -4.19 15.71
C ARG A 57 -11.64 -3.18 16.77
N HIS A 58 -12.63 -2.38 16.38
CA HIS A 58 -13.49 -1.69 17.34
C HIS A 58 -14.34 -2.75 18.07
N GLY A 59 -14.28 -2.73 19.40
CA GLY A 59 -15.36 -3.16 20.28
C GLY A 59 -15.55 -4.66 20.52
N ARG A 60 -15.04 -5.16 21.65
CA ARG A 60 -15.81 -6.12 22.43
C ARG A 60 -15.77 -5.76 23.91
N ALA A 61 -16.88 -5.22 24.38
CA ALA A 61 -17.22 -5.12 25.78
C ALA A 61 -17.28 -6.51 26.42
N THR A 62 -16.69 -6.65 27.60
CA THR A 62 -17.14 -7.63 28.59
C THR A 62 -17.12 -6.95 29.95
N GLY A 63 -18.25 -6.33 30.28
CA GLY A 63 -18.66 -6.25 31.67
C GLY A 63 -19.17 -7.62 32.08
N THR A 64 -18.66 -8.14 33.19
CA THR A 64 -19.28 -9.24 33.91
C THR A 64 -19.40 -8.80 35.36
N ALA A 65 -20.64 -8.88 35.84
CA ALA A 65 -21.11 -8.54 37.17
C ALA A 65 -20.46 -9.41 38.28
#